data_AF-A0A7V4LCT9-F1
#
_entry.id   AF-A0A7V4LCT9-F1
#
_cell.length_a   1.000
_cell.length_b   1.000
_cell.length_c   1.000
_cell.angle_alpha   90.00
_cell.angle_beta   90.00
_cell.angle_gamma   90.00
#
_symmetry.space_group_name_H-M   'P 1'
#
loop_
_entity.id
_entity.type
_entity.pdbx_description
1 polymer ?
#
loop_
_entity_poly.entity_id
_entity_poly.type
_entity_poly.pdbx_seq_one_letter_code
_entity_poly.pdbx_strand_id
1 'polypeptide(L)'
;MDLICLKVEARFPGQGVSLSSDSPLPLQCDSHHEDTFILKVKGLTVSTRSGGEAGGCQVEMHLTLGEDPGPRLAGFAAAQEVPLTPTSPLPPELTLPLTLAACHLPGERRFIFSENAVLTAARTPAGDFRLTVTGDFKSRTIPCQETDLILHLARPEAAKLLSYWLSAVQELR
;
A
#
# COMPACT_ATOMS: atom_id res chain seq x y z
N MET A 1 -13.08 3.51 -0.19
CA MET A 1 -12.82 4.33 1.02
C MET A 1 -11.48 5.01 0.84
N ASP A 2 -11.34 6.28 1.19
CA ASP A 2 -10.07 6.99 1.04
C ASP A 2 -9.38 7.19 2.40
N LEU A 3 -8.12 6.76 2.48
CA LEU A 3 -7.21 7.11 3.58
C LEU A 3 -6.27 8.22 3.10
N ILE A 4 -5.50 8.80 4.02
CA ILE A 4 -4.49 9.80 3.66
C ILE A 4 -3.11 9.19 3.78
N CYS A 5 -2.39 9.14 2.66
CA CYS A 5 -0.97 8.83 2.60
C CYS A 5 -0.18 10.12 2.81
N LEU A 6 0.39 10.29 4.01
CA LEU A 6 1.17 11.45 4.41
C LEU A 6 2.48 11.57 3.63
N LYS A 7 3.11 10.42 3.36
CA LYS A 7 4.37 10.30 2.64
C LYS A 7 4.44 8.97 1.94
N VAL A 8 5.00 8.96 0.74
CA VAL A 8 5.33 7.74 0.00
C VAL A 8 6.72 7.84 -0.60
N GLU A 9 7.47 6.76 -0.48
CA GLU A 9 8.76 6.59 -1.11
C GLU A 9 8.89 5.17 -1.64
N ALA A 10 9.00 5.01 -2.95
CA ALA A 10 9.30 3.74 -3.59
C ALA A 10 10.65 3.84 -4.31
N ARG A 11 11.53 2.89 -4.03
CA ARG A 11 12.84 2.79 -4.69
C ARG A 11 12.93 1.47 -5.42
N PHE A 12 13.27 1.52 -6.70
CA PHE A 12 13.51 0.36 -7.56
C PHE A 12 14.94 0.42 -8.11
N PRO A 13 15.97 0.09 -7.31
CA PRO A 13 17.37 0.27 -7.69
C PRO A 13 17.74 -0.48 -8.98
N GLY A 14 17.28 -1.73 -9.12
CA GLY A 14 17.48 -2.53 -10.34
C GLY A 14 16.77 -1.98 -11.59
N GLN A 15 15.90 -0.99 -11.43
CA GLN A 15 15.20 -0.30 -12.52
C GLN A 15 15.67 1.15 -12.71
N GLY A 16 16.54 1.66 -11.84
CA GLY A 16 17.00 3.06 -11.88
C GLY A 16 15.89 4.09 -11.65
N VAL A 17 14.79 3.71 -10.97
CA VAL A 17 13.62 4.56 -10.76
C VAL A 17 13.28 4.68 -9.28
N SER A 18 12.89 5.88 -8.86
CA SER A 18 12.21 6.11 -7.59
C SER A 18 10.92 6.93 -7.79
N LEU A 19 9.91 6.63 -6.97
CA LEU A 19 8.66 7.39 -6.86
C LEU A 19 8.60 8.02 -5.48
N SER A 20 8.17 9.27 -5.39
CA SER A 20 7.92 9.88 -4.08
C SER A 20 6.81 10.92 -4.10
N SER A 21 6.28 11.18 -2.90
CA SER A 21 5.54 12.40 -2.59
C SER A 21 5.81 12.76 -1.13
N ASP A 22 6.20 14.01 -0.92
CA ASP A 22 6.36 14.63 0.41
C ASP A 22 5.12 15.46 0.80
N SER A 23 4.08 15.45 -0.04
CA SER A 23 2.78 16.04 0.26
C SER A 23 1.73 14.95 0.47
N PRO A 24 0.74 15.16 1.37
CA PRO A 24 -0.34 14.20 1.59
C PRO A 24 -1.12 13.91 0.30
N LEU A 25 -1.30 12.63 0.01
CA LEU A 25 -2.06 12.12 -1.14
C LEU A 25 -3.20 11.20 -0.67
N PRO A 26 -4.34 11.19 -1.38
CA PRO A 26 -5.37 10.18 -1.14
C PRO A 26 -4.83 8.78 -1.44
N LEU A 27 -4.98 7.86 -0.49
CA LEU A 27 -4.84 6.42 -0.70
C LEU A 27 -6.24 5.84 -0.91
N GLN A 28 -6.53 5.47 -2.15
CA GLN A 28 -7.80 4.84 -2.51
C GLN A 28 -7.76 3.37 -2.07
N CYS A 29 -8.74 2.98 -1.27
CA CYS A 29 -9.02 1.60 -0.91
C CYS A 29 -10.26 1.14 -1.66
N ASP A 30 -10.10 0.18 -2.55
CA ASP A 30 -11.18 -0.38 -3.36
C ASP A 30 -11.18 -1.90 -3.28
N SER A 31 -12.30 -2.52 -3.63
CA SER A 31 -12.42 -3.96 -3.80
C SER A 31 -13.17 -4.20 -5.11
N HIS A 32 -12.50 -4.80 -6.09
CA HIS A 32 -13.16 -5.19 -7.33
C HIS A 32 -13.98 -6.47 -7.08
N HIS A 33 -15.05 -6.64 -7.85
CA HIS A 33 -16.15 -7.61 -7.63
C HIS A 33 -15.79 -9.10 -7.47
N GLU A 34 -14.52 -9.52 -7.56
CA GLU A 34 -14.15 -10.94 -7.53
C GLU A 34 -12.81 -11.18 -6.79
N ASP A 35 -12.74 -10.82 -5.51
CA ASP A 35 -11.69 -11.27 -4.54
C ASP A 35 -10.40 -10.44 -4.42
N THR A 36 -10.26 -9.32 -5.13
CA THR A 36 -9.06 -8.46 -5.03
C THR A 36 -9.36 -7.13 -4.36
N PHE A 37 -8.66 -6.87 -3.26
CA PHE A 37 -8.62 -5.58 -2.58
C PHE A 37 -7.42 -4.78 -3.08
N ILE A 38 -7.63 -3.51 -3.39
CA ILE A 38 -6.64 -2.63 -4.01
C ILE A 38 -6.38 -1.43 -3.10
N LEU A 39 -5.09 -1.21 -2.81
CA LEU A 39 -4.58 0.05 -2.29
C LEU A 39 -3.90 0.80 -3.43
N LYS A 40 -4.37 2.01 -3.74
CA LYS A 40 -3.85 2.81 -4.84
C LYS A 40 -3.51 4.22 -4.41
N VAL A 41 -2.30 4.68 -4.73
CA VAL A 41 -1.89 6.09 -4.62
C VAL A 41 -1.43 6.60 -5.98
N LYS A 42 -1.82 7.84 -6.30
CA LYS A 42 -1.60 8.52 -7.58
C LYS A 42 -0.88 9.85 -7.35
N GLY A 43 -0.44 10.51 -8.42
CA GLY A 43 0.18 11.84 -8.34
C GLY A 43 1.62 11.81 -7.80
N LEU A 44 2.31 10.69 -7.99
CA LEU A 44 3.68 10.49 -7.54
C LEU A 44 4.67 11.20 -8.47
N THR A 45 5.72 11.78 -7.89
CA THR A 45 6.84 12.33 -8.64
C THR A 45 7.81 11.20 -8.99
N VAL A 46 8.19 11.11 -10.27
CA VAL A 46 9.17 10.12 -10.76
C VAL A 46 10.55 10.76 -10.78
N SER A 47 11.54 10.06 -10.26
CA SER A 47 12.95 10.40 -10.41
C SER A 47 13.73 9.22 -10.97
N THR A 48 14.56 9.48 -11.98
CA THR A 48 15.41 8.48 -12.62
C THR A 48 16.85 8.68 -12.18
N ARG A 49 17.56 7.60 -11.83
CA ARG A 49 18.99 7.63 -11.53
C ARG A 49 19.78 6.81 -12.54
N SER A 50 20.87 7.39 -13.03
CA SER A 50 21.87 6.72 -13.86
C SER A 50 22.74 5.85 -12.95
N GLY A 51 22.69 4.53 -13.13
CA GLY A 51 23.45 3.57 -12.33
C GLY A 51 22.57 2.86 -11.31
N GLY A 52 22.13 1.65 -11.66
CA GLY A 52 21.39 0.78 -10.75
C GLY A 52 22.37 0.06 -9.83
N GLU A 53 22.48 0.47 -8.58
CA GLU A 53 23.03 -0.41 -7.56
C GLU A 53 22.04 -1.57 -7.34
N ALA A 54 22.55 -2.80 -7.23
CA ALA A 54 21.73 -3.93 -6.82
C ALA A 54 21.31 -3.69 -5.35
N GLY A 55 20.02 -3.40 -5.14
CA GLY A 55 19.44 -3.17 -3.83
C GLY A 55 18.00 -3.67 -3.80
N GLY A 56 17.55 -4.13 -2.63
CA GLY A 56 16.16 -4.55 -2.44
C GLY A 56 15.21 -3.43 -2.82
N CYS A 57 14.15 -3.75 -3.56
CA CYS A 57 13.09 -2.79 -3.83
C CYS A 57 12.28 -2.60 -2.56
N GLN A 58 12.08 -1.34 -2.18
CA GLN A 58 11.34 -0.98 -0.98
C GLN A 58 10.33 0.10 -1.33
N VAL A 59 9.09 -0.12 -0.94
CA VAL A 59 8.05 0.90 -0.92
C VAL A 59 7.71 1.17 0.53
N GLU A 60 7.77 2.43 0.95
CA GLU A 60 7.32 2.87 2.26
C GLU A 60 6.20 3.88 2.09
N MET A 61 5.08 3.64 2.76
CA MET A 61 3.96 4.59 2.85
C MET A 61 3.65 4.87 4.31
N HIS A 62 3.50 6.14 4.64
CA HIS A 62 3.05 6.60 5.95
C HIS A 62 1.61 7.04 5.79
N LEU A 63 0.70 6.44 6.56
CA LEU A 63 -0.74 6.61 6.43
C LEU A 63 -1.33 7.10 7.74
N THR A 64 -2.29 8.01 7.65
CA THR A 64 -3.18 8.31 8.75
C THR A 64 -4.60 7.87 8.41
N LEU A 65 -5.31 7.35 9.41
CA LEU A 65 -6.70 6.94 9.23
C LEU A 65 -7.69 8.12 9.36
N GLY A 66 -7.20 9.30 9.78
CA GLY A 66 -7.99 10.52 9.93
C GLY A 66 -8.89 10.50 11.18
N GLU A 67 -9.88 11.40 11.18
CA GLU A 67 -10.86 11.51 12.28
C GLU A 67 -11.86 10.34 12.26
N ASP A 68 -12.20 9.86 13.46
CA ASP A 68 -13.11 8.74 13.73
C ASP A 68 -12.99 7.55 12.74
N PRO A 69 -11.82 6.90 12.65
CA PRO A 69 -11.56 5.90 11.64
C PRO A 69 -12.30 4.57 11.85
N GLY A 70 -12.77 4.30 13.08
CA GLY A 70 -13.44 3.05 13.44
C GLY A 70 -14.72 2.80 12.63
N PRO A 71 -15.72 3.71 12.68
CA PRO A 71 -16.94 3.58 11.89
C PRO A 71 -16.70 3.54 10.38
N ARG A 72 -15.70 4.28 9.87
CA ARG A 72 -15.35 4.28 8.44
C ARG A 72 -14.80 2.94 7.98
N LEU A 73 -13.89 2.35 8.76
CA LEU A 73 -13.34 1.01 8.50
C LEU A 73 -14.43 -0.06 8.56
N ALA A 74 -15.26 -0.02 9.61
CA ALA A 74 -16.35 -0.99 9.79
C ALA A 74 -17.40 -0.89 8.67
N GLY A 75 -17.81 0.33 8.31
CA GLY A 75 -18.76 0.56 7.22
C GLY A 75 -18.22 0.14 5.86
N PHE A 76 -16.94 0.42 5.59
CA PHE A 76 -16.29 -0.04 4.36
C PHE A 76 -16.23 -1.57 4.31
N ALA A 77 -15.77 -2.24 5.37
CA ALA A 77 -15.68 -3.69 5.41
C ALA A 77 -17.06 -4.36 5.24
N ALA A 78 -18.10 -3.81 5.88
CA ALA A 78 -19.47 -4.29 5.71
C ALA A 78 -19.97 -4.13 4.27
N ALA A 79 -19.73 -2.97 3.64
CA ALA A 79 -20.10 -2.72 2.24
C ALA A 79 -19.37 -3.65 1.24
N GLN A 80 -18.16 -4.09 1.59
CA GLN A 80 -17.38 -5.03 0.79
C GLN A 80 -17.53 -6.49 1.23
N GLU A 81 -18.43 -6.77 2.18
CA GLU A 81 -18.64 -8.10 2.78
C GLU A 81 -17.34 -8.77 3.26
N VAL A 82 -16.41 -7.97 3.77
CA VAL A 82 -15.13 -8.44 4.31
C VAL A 82 -15.30 -8.70 5.81
N PRO A 83 -15.10 -9.94 6.29
CA PRO A 83 -15.21 -10.23 7.71
C PRO A 83 -14.08 -9.56 8.49
N LEU A 84 -14.44 -8.81 9.52
CA LEU A 84 -13.46 -8.22 10.44
C LEU A 84 -13.32 -9.10 11.68
N THR A 85 -12.08 -9.38 12.06
CA THR A 85 -11.72 -10.12 13.27
C THR A 85 -10.69 -9.30 14.05
N PRO A 86 -11.11 -8.23 14.75
CA PRO A 86 -10.20 -7.45 15.58
C PRO A 86 -9.52 -8.35 16.62
N THR A 87 -8.21 -8.22 16.72
CA THR A 87 -7.38 -8.90 17.70
C THR A 87 -6.93 -7.93 18.80
N SER A 88 -6.90 -8.40 20.04
CA SER A 88 -6.29 -7.70 21.18
C SER A 88 -5.52 -8.73 22.03
N PRO A 89 -4.24 -8.51 22.37
CA PRO A 89 -3.45 -7.31 22.05
C PRO A 89 -3.12 -7.20 20.54
N LEU A 90 -2.96 -5.97 20.05
CA LEU A 90 -2.51 -5.70 18.69
C LEU A 90 -1.08 -6.23 18.50
N PRO A 91 -0.82 -7.05 17.47
CA PRO A 91 0.56 -7.44 17.16
C PRO A 91 1.39 -6.22 16.75
N PRO A 92 2.71 -6.19 17.03
CA PRO A 92 3.55 -5.05 16.68
C PRO A 92 3.60 -4.78 15.17
N GLU A 93 3.58 -5.86 14.38
CA GLU A 93 3.59 -5.80 12.92
C GLU A 93 2.65 -6.89 12.37
N LEU A 94 2.07 -6.62 11.20
CA LEU A 94 1.31 -7.57 10.40
C LEU A 94 2.01 -7.75 9.05
N THR A 95 2.35 -8.99 8.71
CA THR A 95 2.97 -9.34 7.43
C THR A 95 1.99 -10.11 6.55
N LEU A 96 1.81 -9.67 5.32
CA LEU A 96 0.86 -10.23 4.36
C LEU A 96 1.53 -10.42 2.99
N PRO A 97 1.29 -11.55 2.30
CA PRO A 97 1.63 -11.65 0.89
C PRO A 97 0.74 -10.71 0.08
N LEU A 98 1.33 -10.08 -0.94
CA LEU A 98 0.59 -9.34 -1.96
C LEU A 98 0.37 -10.26 -3.16
N THR A 99 -0.80 -10.15 -3.78
CA THR A 99 -1.06 -10.75 -5.09
C THR A 99 -0.27 -10.01 -6.17
N LEU A 100 -0.14 -8.69 -6.03
CA LEU A 100 0.62 -7.83 -6.93
C LEU A 100 1.03 -6.55 -6.19
N ALA A 101 2.28 -6.16 -6.32
CA ALA A 101 2.72 -4.79 -6.09
C ALA A 101 3.18 -4.23 -7.42
N ALA A 102 2.68 -3.08 -7.84
CA ALA A 102 3.03 -2.52 -9.13
C ALA A 102 3.05 -0.99 -9.13
N CYS A 103 3.82 -0.42 -10.06
CA CYS A 103 3.74 0.98 -10.40
C CYS A 103 3.74 1.19 -11.92
N HIS A 104 2.93 2.15 -12.37
CA HIS A 104 2.87 2.57 -13.75
C HIS A 104 3.71 3.84 -13.96
N LEU A 105 4.49 3.89 -15.04
CA LEU A 105 5.33 5.02 -15.43
C LEU A 105 5.02 5.40 -16.89
N PRO A 106 4.07 6.34 -17.14
CA PRO A 106 3.60 6.69 -18.48
C PRO A 106 4.70 7.20 -19.41
N GLY A 107 5.54 8.11 -18.93
CA GLY A 107 6.60 8.74 -19.73
C GLY A 107 7.59 7.72 -20.32
N GLU A 108 7.84 6.62 -19.60
CA GLU A 108 8.77 5.56 -20.01
C GLU A 108 8.05 4.31 -20.55
N ARG A 109 6.71 4.35 -20.64
CA ARG A 109 5.85 3.18 -20.95
C ARG A 109 6.27 1.96 -20.13
N ARG A 110 6.62 2.16 -18.86
CA ARG A 110 7.19 1.12 -18.01
C ARG A 110 6.18 0.73 -16.94
N PHE A 111 6.10 -0.57 -16.71
CA PHE A 111 5.35 -1.18 -15.63
C PHE A 111 6.34 -1.99 -14.80
N ILE A 112 6.55 -1.56 -13.56
CA ILE A 112 7.41 -2.24 -12.59
C ILE A 112 6.50 -2.99 -11.64
N PHE A 113 6.74 -4.27 -11.41
CA PHE A 113 5.83 -5.13 -10.68
C PHE A 113 6.52 -6.29 -9.97
N SER A 114 5.85 -6.80 -8.94
CA SER A 114 6.21 -8.03 -8.24
C SER A 114 4.95 -8.79 -7.86
N GLU A 115 4.90 -10.08 -8.20
CA GLU A 115 3.80 -11.01 -7.88
C GLU A 115 4.06 -11.79 -6.59
N ASN A 116 5.25 -11.65 -6.01
CA ASN A 116 5.67 -12.32 -4.78
C ASN A 116 6.10 -11.29 -3.70
N ALA A 117 5.59 -10.07 -3.80
CA ALA A 117 5.89 -9.03 -2.83
C ALA A 117 5.20 -9.31 -1.49
N VAL A 118 5.82 -8.81 -0.42
CA VAL A 118 5.33 -8.91 0.95
C VAL A 118 5.08 -7.51 1.47
N LEU A 119 3.91 -7.31 2.06
CA LEU A 119 3.52 -6.10 2.78
C LEU A 119 3.70 -6.33 4.28
N THR A 120 4.45 -5.45 4.93
CA THR A 120 4.49 -5.32 6.39
C THR A 120 3.77 -4.04 6.80
N ALA A 121 2.73 -4.16 7.62
CA ALA A 121 2.03 -3.04 8.23
C ALA A 121 2.43 -2.94 9.70
N ALA A 122 2.79 -1.75 10.16
CA ALA A 122 3.14 -1.48 11.54
C ALA A 122 2.54 -0.16 11.99
N ARG A 123 2.13 -0.09 13.26
CA ARG A 123 1.74 1.17 13.88
C ARG A 123 3.00 1.96 14.25
N THR A 124 3.01 3.26 13.96
CA THR A 124 4.10 4.15 14.37
C THR A 124 3.89 4.63 15.81
N PRO A 125 4.95 5.09 16.50
CA PRO A 125 4.80 5.71 17.82
C PRO A 125 3.87 6.93 17.84
N ALA A 126 3.70 7.62 16.71
CA ALA A 126 2.80 8.75 16.55
C ALA A 126 1.31 8.35 16.43
N GLY A 127 1.02 7.05 16.30
CA GLY A 127 -0.33 6.53 16.11
C GLY A 127 -0.76 6.36 14.66
N ASP A 128 0.07 6.79 13.71
CA ASP A 128 -0.09 6.53 12.27
C ASP A 128 0.32 5.09 11.89
N PHE A 129 0.23 4.75 10.61
CA PHE A 129 0.63 3.46 10.08
C PHE A 129 1.76 3.60 9.07
N ARG A 130 2.72 2.67 9.15
CA ARG A 130 3.74 2.47 8.14
C ARG A 130 3.46 1.18 7.39
N LEU A 131 3.37 1.27 6.07
CA LEU A 131 3.33 0.13 5.17
C LEU A 131 4.68 0.02 4.47
N THR A 132 5.32 -1.13 4.58
CA THR A 132 6.57 -1.45 3.89
C THR A 132 6.33 -2.61 2.93
N VAL A 133 6.68 -2.44 1.65
CA VAL A 133 6.60 -3.50 0.65
C VAL A 133 7.99 -3.87 0.19
N THR A 134 8.31 -5.16 0.26
CA THR A 134 9.57 -5.73 -0.24
C THR A 134 9.27 -6.86 -1.21
N GLY A 135 10.18 -7.08 -2.16
CA GLY A 135 10.04 -8.18 -3.12
C GLY A 135 10.98 -8.04 -4.30
N ASP A 136 10.94 -9.05 -5.17
CA ASP A 136 11.67 -9.05 -6.43
C ASP A 136 10.83 -8.33 -7.49
N PHE A 137 11.16 -7.07 -7.77
CA PHE A 137 10.46 -6.30 -8.78
C PHE A 137 11.14 -6.44 -10.15
N LYS A 138 10.33 -6.75 -11.15
CA LYS A 138 10.70 -6.82 -12.55
C LYS A 138 10.03 -5.67 -13.30
N SER A 139 10.48 -5.38 -14.51
CA SER A 139 9.81 -4.41 -15.36
C SER A 139 9.48 -4.99 -16.73
N ARG A 140 8.45 -4.42 -17.34
CA ARG A 140 8.09 -4.64 -18.74
C ARG A 140 7.61 -3.34 -19.36
N THR A 141 7.66 -3.28 -20.69
CA THR A 141 7.16 -2.14 -21.45
C THR A 141 5.70 -2.35 -21.81
N ILE A 142 4.81 -1.50 -21.31
CA ILE A 142 3.39 -1.46 -21.66
C ILE A 142 2.89 -0.01 -21.73
N PRO A 143 1.84 0.29 -22.50
CA PRO A 143 1.17 1.58 -22.43
C PRO A 143 0.60 1.82 -21.03
N CYS A 144 1.02 2.91 -20.38
CA CYS A 144 0.54 3.34 -19.07
C CYS A 144 -0.06 4.75 -19.21
N GLN A 145 -1.18 5.02 -18.54
CA GLN A 145 -1.88 6.31 -18.65
C GLN A 145 -1.56 7.28 -17.50
N GLU A 146 -1.29 6.76 -16.31
CA GLU A 146 -1.08 7.57 -15.10
C GLU A 146 0.09 7.01 -14.29
N THR A 147 0.80 7.89 -13.55
CA THR A 147 1.79 7.46 -12.56
C THR A 147 1.08 7.10 -11.27
N ASP A 148 1.17 5.83 -10.89
CA ASP A 148 0.58 5.32 -9.66
C ASP A 148 1.44 4.23 -9.01
N LEU A 149 1.07 3.91 -7.78
CA LEU A 149 1.51 2.74 -7.05
C LEU A 149 0.26 2.00 -6.58
N ILE A 150 0.24 0.70 -6.83
CA ILE A 150 -0.90 -0.18 -6.63
C ILE A 150 -0.45 -1.42 -5.88
N LEU A 151 -1.14 -1.75 -4.78
CA LEU A 151 -0.97 -3.00 -4.04
C LEU A 151 -2.28 -3.79 -4.10
N HIS A 152 -2.22 -5.02 -4.60
CA HIS A 152 -3.33 -5.96 -4.61
C HIS A 152 -3.15 -6.97 -3.48
N LEU A 153 -4.19 -7.11 -2.68
CA LEU A 153 -4.32 -8.14 -1.67
C LEU A 153 -5.46 -9.07 -2.06
N ALA A 154 -5.26 -10.37 -1.86
CA ALA A 154 -6.37 -11.30 -1.84
C ALA A 154 -7.30 -10.97 -0.66
N ARG A 155 -8.58 -11.34 -0.80
CA ARG A 155 -9.61 -11.02 0.19
C ARG A 155 -9.27 -11.42 1.64
N PRO A 156 -8.70 -12.61 1.93
CA PRO A 156 -8.33 -12.97 3.30
C PRO A 156 -7.25 -12.06 3.89
N GLU A 157 -6.29 -11.62 3.06
CA GLU A 157 -5.22 -10.72 3.45
C GLU A 157 -5.75 -9.30 3.69
N ALA A 158 -6.69 -8.85 2.86
CA ALA A 158 -7.41 -7.60 3.06
C ALA A 158 -8.19 -7.59 4.38
N ALA A 159 -8.88 -8.69 4.71
CA ALA A 159 -9.59 -8.87 5.97
C ALA A 159 -8.66 -8.71 7.18
N LYS A 160 -7.48 -9.34 7.11
CA LYS A 160 -6.45 -9.21 8.16
C LYS A 160 -5.95 -7.77 8.29
N LEU A 161 -5.69 -7.08 7.18
CA LEU A 161 -5.21 -5.70 7.18
C LEU A 161 -6.25 -4.73 7.77
N LEU A 162 -7.51 -4.83 7.35
CA LEU A 162 -8.58 -3.99 7.87
C LEU A 162 -8.84 -4.27 9.36
N SER A 163 -8.78 -5.54 9.76
CA SER A 163 -8.92 -5.94 11.17
C SER A 163 -7.79 -5.38 12.03
N TYR A 164 -6.56 -5.40 11.52
CA TYR A 164 -5.39 -4.83 12.18
C TYR A 164 -5.52 -3.31 12.40
N TRP A 165 -5.93 -2.58 11.35
CA TRP A 165 -6.20 -1.15 11.49
C TRP A 165 -7.33 -0.87 12.48
N LEU A 166 -8.41 -1.65 12.44
CA LEU A 166 -9.52 -1.49 13.38
C LEU A 166 -9.09 -1.75 14.83
N SER A 167 -8.34 -2.83 15.08
CA SER A 167 -7.76 -3.12 16.40
C SER A 167 -6.90 -1.97 16.92
N ALA A 168 -6.03 -1.44 16.07
CA ALA A 168 -5.14 -0.34 16.43
C ALA A 168 -5.90 0.94 16.78
N VAL A 169 -7.02 1.20 16.09
CA VAL A 169 -7.93 2.32 16.41
C VAL A 169 -8.65 2.10 17.73
N GLN A 170 -9.03 0.85 18.05
CA GLN A 170 -9.74 0.53 19.29
C GLN A 170 -8.85 0.65 20.52
N GLU A 171 -7.56 0.31 20.43
CA GLU A 171 -6.59 0.48 21.53
C GLU A 171 -6.25 1.94 21.87
N LEU A 172 -6.63 2.89 21.00
CA LEU A 172 -6.44 4.33 21.22
C LEU A 172 -7.55 4.97 22.06
N ARG A 173 -8.64 4.24 22.35
CA ARG A 173 -9.79 4.70 23.11
C ARG A 173 -9.71 4.19 24.55
#